data_AF-A0A3B6SHF0-F1
#
_entry.id   AF-A0A3B6SHF0-F1
#
_cell.length_a   1.000
_cell.length_b   1.000
_cell.length_c   1.000
_cell.angle_alpha   90.00
_cell.angle_beta   90.00
_cell.angle_gamma   90.00
#
_symmetry.space_group_name_H-M   'P 1'
#
loop_
_entity.id
_entity.type
_entity.pdbx_description
1 polymer ?
#
loop_
_entity_poly.entity_id
_entity_poly.type
_entity_poly.pdbx_seq_one_letter_code
_entity_poly.pdbx_strand_id
1 'polypeptide(L)'
;MAVCAELNQLQHIEPSRFISFSFPSPFLHDASNPYSDADDHAEFLRVAVVDSPAPAAPSPPAARTAAMLVPAGRHRDWIFSTRAGQLHLLLSSRSQCTISRLILVGPEIATPSPRVVCCAAARPDPDPARARLLPLLLALCPRAAFGNGAIPDVPLLSFHDDLLRLVPVQVVAGPVVGEMLVEDVAVDCAPGPAELRRRLRFKRMPCLIQTQVRLARPMSAAASAASSLLEALEEGPASSLQPEVGGPLVQPYLQAMVAGLALIDSSVEENARSGARPRCLCAGVGGGALPMSIRVGLGFDVLGVEADCVVLDVARNYFGLVEDEFLHVRVGDAIQTIQDFAHGDEPDSKFSAIMVDLDSPEAICGVSAPPLEMTHRSTLLAAHRILHHHGVLVLNVIPPAADASFYKGLIDVLHQVFSELYEIDVGNGENFVLVARVSPTGSTLLDSSRLFRTELRKLTGDFLERIRKVEIPS
;
A
#
# COMPACT_ATOMS: atom_id res chain seq x y z
N MET A 1 -32.49 -11.16 -32.54
CA MET A 1 -31.77 -10.32 -31.56
C MET A 1 -30.45 -9.92 -32.19
N ALA A 2 -30.22 -8.63 -32.48
CA ALA A 2 -28.92 -8.17 -32.90
C ALA A 2 -27.97 -8.33 -31.72
N VAL A 3 -27.07 -9.31 -31.80
CA VAL A 3 -25.96 -9.43 -30.85
C VAL A 3 -25.14 -8.16 -31.01
N CYS A 4 -24.93 -7.41 -29.92
CA CYS A 4 -24.11 -6.20 -29.93
C CYS A 4 -22.80 -6.49 -30.66
N ALA A 5 -22.41 -5.66 -31.64
CA ALA A 5 -21.25 -5.92 -32.49
C ALA A 5 -19.95 -6.14 -31.68
N GLU A 6 -19.88 -5.54 -30.49
CA GLU A 6 -18.78 -5.69 -29.52
C GLU A 6 -18.69 -7.12 -28.95
N LEU A 7 -19.81 -7.80 -28.72
CA LEU A 7 -19.82 -9.18 -28.20
C LEU A 7 -19.38 -10.20 -29.26
N ASN A 8 -19.56 -9.92 -30.55
CA ASN A 8 -19.03 -10.76 -31.62
C ASN A 8 -17.50 -10.78 -31.63
N GLN A 9 -16.85 -9.70 -31.19
CA GLN A 9 -15.39 -9.63 -31.14
C GLN A 9 -14.82 -10.61 -30.13
N LEU A 10 -15.54 -10.93 -29.05
CA LEU A 10 -15.13 -11.87 -28.00
C LEU A 10 -14.96 -13.31 -28.50
N GLN A 11 -15.34 -13.65 -29.73
CA GLN A 11 -15.12 -14.97 -30.30
C GLN A 11 -13.62 -15.35 -30.45
N HIS A 12 -12.72 -14.35 -30.41
CA HIS A 12 -11.28 -14.51 -30.47
C HIS A 12 -10.59 -13.82 -29.28
N ILE A 13 -9.38 -14.26 -28.96
CA ILE A 13 -8.48 -13.57 -28.00
C ILE A 13 -7.77 -12.44 -28.74
N GLU A 14 -7.79 -11.23 -28.18
CA GLU A 14 -7.03 -10.08 -28.69
C GLU A 14 -6.11 -9.53 -27.60
N PRO A 15 -4.82 -9.25 -27.89
CA PRO A 15 -3.89 -8.76 -26.89
C PRO A 15 -4.40 -7.52 -26.15
N SER A 16 -4.39 -7.59 -24.81
CA SER A 16 -4.75 -6.48 -23.92
C SER A 16 -6.18 -5.96 -24.07
N ARG A 17 -7.09 -6.72 -24.70
CA ARG A 17 -8.50 -6.33 -24.82
C ARG A 17 -9.14 -6.17 -23.45
N PHE A 18 -10.00 -5.18 -23.33
CA PHE A 18 -10.88 -4.95 -22.18
C PHE A 18 -12.27 -4.58 -22.69
N ILE A 19 -13.30 -5.34 -22.31
CA ILE A 19 -14.70 -5.04 -22.60
C ILE A 19 -15.49 -5.18 -21.29
N SER A 20 -16.38 -4.23 -20.99
CA SER A 20 -17.25 -4.26 -19.81
C SER A 20 -18.68 -3.96 -20.23
N PHE A 21 -19.65 -4.74 -19.77
CA PHE A 21 -21.06 -4.56 -20.09
C PHE A 21 -21.96 -5.06 -18.96
N SER A 22 -23.21 -4.60 -18.95
CA SER A 22 -24.25 -5.04 -18.02
C SER A 22 -24.96 -6.28 -18.56
N PHE A 23 -25.27 -7.23 -17.68
CA PHE A 23 -25.95 -8.48 -18.01
C PHE A 23 -27.06 -8.76 -17.00
N PRO A 24 -28.29 -9.17 -17.42
CA PRO A 24 -29.35 -9.50 -16.50
C PRO A 24 -28.90 -10.54 -15.47
N SER A 25 -29.07 -10.24 -14.19
CA SER A 25 -28.58 -11.09 -13.12
C SER A 25 -29.28 -12.45 -13.19
N PRO A 26 -28.54 -13.57 -13.39
CA PRO A 26 -29.16 -14.87 -13.32
C PRO A 26 -29.66 -15.14 -11.90
N PHE A 27 -29.11 -14.50 -10.87
CA PHE A 27 -29.40 -14.76 -9.45
C PHE A 27 -30.70 -14.13 -8.94
N LEU A 28 -31.50 -13.48 -9.79
CA LEU A 28 -32.74 -12.84 -9.38
C LEU A 28 -33.66 -13.82 -8.65
N HIS A 29 -34.11 -13.41 -7.46
CA HIS A 29 -34.97 -14.17 -6.55
C HIS A 29 -34.41 -15.53 -6.08
N ASP A 30 -33.09 -15.75 -6.23
CA ASP A 30 -32.45 -16.97 -5.77
C ASP A 30 -31.84 -16.80 -4.38
N ALA A 31 -32.10 -17.75 -3.48
CA ALA A 31 -31.54 -17.77 -2.13
C ALA A 31 -30.01 -17.91 -2.10
N SER A 32 -29.40 -18.38 -3.19
CA SER A 32 -27.95 -18.49 -3.37
C SER A 32 -27.31 -17.25 -4.01
N ASN A 33 -28.06 -16.15 -4.18
CA ASN A 33 -27.52 -14.91 -4.72
C ASN A 33 -26.39 -14.38 -3.82
N PRO A 34 -25.13 -14.34 -4.29
CA PRO A 34 -24.00 -13.89 -3.49
C PRO A 34 -24.02 -12.37 -3.21
N TYR A 35 -24.97 -11.64 -3.78
CA TYR A 35 -25.12 -10.19 -3.66
C TYR A 35 -26.47 -9.78 -3.03
N SER A 36 -27.12 -10.69 -2.30
CA SER A 36 -28.46 -10.49 -1.73
C SER A 36 -28.54 -9.60 -0.48
N ASP A 37 -27.41 -9.30 0.17
CA ASP A 37 -27.37 -8.47 1.39
C ASP A 37 -27.57 -6.96 1.16
N ALA A 38 -27.63 -6.51 -0.10
CA ALA A 38 -28.09 -5.15 -0.41
C ALA A 38 -29.62 -5.19 -0.49
N ASP A 39 -30.32 -4.28 0.20
CA ASP A 39 -31.79 -4.08 0.16
C ASP A 39 -32.38 -3.89 -1.26
N ASP A 40 -31.54 -3.93 -2.30
CA ASP A 40 -31.86 -3.83 -3.70
C ASP A 40 -31.24 -5.03 -4.44
N HIS A 41 -32.09 -5.95 -4.93
CA HIS A 41 -31.61 -7.06 -5.76
C HIS A 41 -31.03 -6.47 -7.05
N ALA A 42 -29.72 -6.60 -7.25
CA ALA A 42 -29.08 -6.14 -8.48
C ALA A 42 -29.71 -6.85 -9.70
N GLU A 43 -30.57 -6.11 -10.43
CA GLU A 43 -31.22 -6.56 -11.66
C GLU A 43 -30.21 -6.89 -12.75
N PHE A 44 -29.06 -6.19 -12.72
CA PHE A 44 -27.97 -6.36 -13.65
C PHE A 44 -26.66 -6.59 -12.91
N LEU A 45 -25.84 -7.47 -13.48
CA LEU A 45 -24.45 -7.68 -13.10
C LEU A 45 -23.55 -7.02 -14.14
N ARG A 46 -22.45 -6.45 -13.66
CA ARG A 46 -21.34 -6.09 -14.52
C ARG A 46 -20.55 -7.34 -14.89
N VAL A 47 -20.31 -7.49 -16.19
CA VAL A 47 -19.40 -8.49 -16.76
C VAL A 47 -18.24 -7.76 -17.42
N ALA A 48 -17.02 -8.06 -16.97
CA ALA A 48 -15.80 -7.51 -17.56
C ALA A 48 -14.92 -8.64 -18.09
N VAL A 49 -14.46 -8.50 -19.34
CA VAL A 49 -13.64 -9.49 -20.04
C VAL A 49 -12.29 -8.87 -20.34
N VAL A 50 -11.22 -9.53 -19.87
CA VAL A 50 -9.84 -9.11 -20.07
C VAL A 50 -9.04 -10.21 -20.73
N ASP A 51 -8.39 -9.89 -21.85
CA ASP A 51 -7.51 -10.81 -22.56
C ASP A 51 -6.03 -10.54 -22.25
N SER A 52 -5.24 -11.61 -22.24
CA SER A 52 -3.81 -11.54 -21.91
C SER A 52 -3.05 -10.67 -22.92
N PRO A 53 -2.06 -9.86 -22.48
CA PRO A 53 -1.19 -9.11 -23.38
C PRO A 53 -0.19 -10.00 -24.13
N ALA A 54 0.03 -11.23 -23.65
CA ALA A 54 0.95 -12.16 -24.31
C ALA A 54 0.30 -12.75 -25.58
N PRO A 55 1.03 -12.83 -26.70
CA PRO A 55 0.54 -13.54 -27.88
C PRO A 55 0.28 -15.01 -27.52
N ALA A 56 -0.73 -15.61 -28.14
CA ALA A 56 -0.94 -17.06 -28.04
C ALA A 56 0.37 -17.76 -28.45
N ALA A 57 0.92 -18.59 -27.56
CA ALA A 57 2.16 -19.31 -27.85
C ALA A 57 2.03 -20.10 -29.18
N PRO A 58 3.12 -20.24 -29.95
CA PRO A 58 3.09 -20.81 -31.30
C PRO A 58 2.72 -22.31 -31.37
N SER A 59 2.46 -22.96 -30.23
CA SER A 59 1.96 -24.33 -30.12
C SER A 59 0.90 -24.39 -29.01
N PRO A 60 -0.28 -25.00 -29.23
CA PRO A 60 -1.41 -24.74 -28.35
C PRO A 60 -1.31 -25.58 -27.07
N PRO A 61 -1.41 -24.96 -25.89
CA PRO A 61 -2.53 -25.24 -25.02
C PRO A 61 -3.74 -24.44 -25.52
N ALA A 62 -4.93 -25.03 -25.50
CA ALA A 62 -6.17 -24.34 -25.83
C ALA A 62 -6.30 -23.04 -25.01
N ALA A 63 -6.86 -21.98 -25.61
CA ALA A 63 -7.05 -20.69 -24.94
C ALA A 63 -7.82 -20.89 -23.63
N ARG A 64 -7.15 -20.68 -22.49
CA ARG A 64 -7.71 -20.99 -21.18
C ARG A 64 -8.50 -19.78 -20.68
N THR A 65 -9.80 -19.98 -20.50
CA THR A 65 -10.70 -18.98 -19.92
C THR A 65 -10.93 -19.31 -18.46
N ALA A 66 -10.89 -18.31 -17.60
CA ALA A 66 -11.28 -18.43 -16.19
C ALA A 66 -12.27 -17.33 -15.84
N ALA A 67 -13.11 -17.57 -14.84
CA ALA A 67 -14.03 -16.59 -14.31
C ALA A 67 -13.67 -16.26 -12.86
N MET A 68 -14.05 -15.07 -12.40
CA MET A 68 -13.99 -14.69 -11.00
C MET A 68 -15.27 -13.93 -10.66
N LEU A 69 -15.97 -14.37 -9.62
CA LEU A 69 -17.00 -13.55 -9.01
C LEU A 69 -16.32 -12.51 -8.13
N VAL A 70 -16.66 -11.25 -8.31
CA VAL A 70 -16.21 -10.15 -7.45
C VAL A 70 -16.73 -10.41 -6.03
N PRO A 71 -15.87 -10.31 -4.99
CA PRO A 71 -16.33 -10.43 -3.61
C PRO A 71 -17.43 -9.40 -3.29
N ALA A 72 -18.47 -9.83 -2.57
CA ALA A 72 -19.61 -8.99 -2.24
C ALA A 72 -19.15 -7.69 -1.53
N GLY A 73 -19.68 -6.55 -1.95
CA GLY A 73 -19.34 -5.23 -1.40
C GLY A 73 -18.00 -4.63 -1.83
N ARG A 74 -17.13 -5.41 -2.50
CA ARG A 74 -15.80 -4.97 -2.98
C ARG A 74 -15.77 -4.55 -4.43
N HIS A 75 -16.90 -4.49 -5.12
CA HIS A 75 -16.98 -4.18 -6.56
C HIS A 75 -16.46 -2.79 -6.94
N ARG A 76 -16.27 -1.90 -5.97
CA ARG A 76 -15.67 -0.58 -6.15
C ARG A 76 -14.17 -0.56 -5.91
N ASP A 77 -13.57 -1.61 -5.34
CA ASP A 77 -12.13 -1.72 -5.17
C ASP A 77 -11.45 -1.68 -6.53
N TRP A 78 -10.32 -0.98 -6.63
CA TRP A 78 -9.63 -0.77 -7.91
C TRP A 78 -9.31 -2.07 -8.65
N ILE A 79 -8.95 -3.11 -7.91
CA ILE A 79 -8.59 -4.43 -8.44
C ILE A 79 -9.75 -5.07 -9.22
N PHE A 80 -11.01 -4.77 -8.83
CA PHE A 80 -12.21 -5.31 -9.46
C PHE A 80 -12.92 -4.30 -10.39
N SER A 81 -12.79 -3.00 -10.15
CA SER A 81 -13.54 -1.95 -10.86
C SER A 81 -12.83 -1.40 -12.10
N THR A 82 -11.50 -1.51 -12.19
CA THR A 82 -10.72 -0.86 -13.26
C THR A 82 -10.10 -1.84 -14.24
N ARG A 83 -9.82 -1.37 -15.47
CA ARG A 83 -9.06 -2.14 -16.47
C ARG A 83 -7.69 -2.57 -15.96
N ALA A 84 -6.96 -1.64 -15.34
CA ALA A 84 -5.62 -1.90 -14.83
C ALA A 84 -5.62 -2.96 -13.70
N GLY A 85 -6.58 -2.88 -12.78
CA GLY A 85 -6.74 -3.86 -11.70
C GLY A 85 -7.09 -5.26 -12.20
N GLN A 86 -7.99 -5.35 -13.17
CA GLN A 86 -8.35 -6.65 -13.74
C GLN A 86 -7.22 -7.27 -14.57
N LEU A 87 -6.44 -6.43 -15.26
CA LEU A 87 -5.21 -6.88 -15.89
C LEU A 87 -4.20 -7.38 -14.85
N HIS A 88 -4.05 -6.69 -13.71
CA HIS A 88 -3.22 -7.17 -12.60
C HIS A 88 -3.67 -8.57 -12.15
N LEU A 89 -4.97 -8.79 -11.88
CA LEU A 89 -5.49 -10.12 -11.50
C LEU A 89 -5.13 -11.20 -12.54
N LEU A 90 -5.31 -10.89 -13.82
CA LEU A 90 -4.97 -11.81 -14.91
C LEU A 90 -3.47 -12.16 -14.91
N LEU A 91 -2.60 -11.17 -14.72
CA LEU A 91 -1.15 -11.35 -14.74
C LEU A 91 -0.62 -12.06 -13.49
N SER A 92 -1.15 -11.77 -12.31
CA SER A 92 -0.73 -12.40 -11.05
C SER A 92 -1.08 -13.89 -10.95
N SER A 93 -2.05 -14.35 -11.76
CA SER A 93 -2.42 -15.76 -11.84
C SER A 93 -1.44 -16.63 -12.66
N ARG A 94 -0.49 -16.01 -13.38
CA ARG A 94 0.43 -16.68 -14.31
C ARG A 94 1.35 -17.72 -13.65
N SER A 95 1.68 -17.54 -12.38
CA SER A 95 2.54 -18.47 -11.62
C SER A 95 1.90 -19.84 -11.42
N GLN A 96 0.56 -19.92 -11.50
CA GLN A 96 -0.22 -21.14 -11.29
C GLN A 96 -0.81 -21.67 -12.60
N CYS A 97 -1.33 -20.79 -13.46
CA CYS A 97 -1.77 -21.17 -14.81
C CYS A 97 -1.76 -20.00 -15.79
N THR A 98 -1.42 -20.27 -17.06
CA THR A 98 -1.48 -19.25 -18.11
C THR A 98 -2.92 -19.05 -18.57
N ILE A 99 -3.60 -18.06 -17.99
CA ILE A 99 -4.95 -17.65 -18.39
C ILE A 99 -4.85 -16.74 -19.62
N SER A 100 -5.61 -17.07 -20.66
CA SER A 100 -5.72 -16.25 -21.89
C SER A 100 -6.82 -15.21 -21.78
N ARG A 101 -7.91 -15.52 -21.06
CA ARG A 101 -9.05 -14.64 -20.80
C ARG A 101 -9.53 -14.78 -19.36
N LEU A 102 -9.68 -13.65 -18.68
CA LEU A 102 -10.33 -13.56 -17.38
C LEU A 102 -11.68 -12.84 -17.52
N ILE A 103 -12.73 -13.46 -16.98
CA ILE A 103 -14.08 -12.89 -16.92
C ILE A 103 -14.38 -12.54 -15.47
N LEU A 104 -14.56 -11.26 -15.15
CA LEU A 104 -15.06 -10.83 -13.84
C LEU A 104 -16.56 -10.61 -13.93
N VAL A 105 -17.28 -11.13 -12.94
CA VAL A 105 -18.72 -10.95 -12.79
C VAL A 105 -18.99 -10.40 -11.41
N GLY A 106 -19.76 -9.32 -11.29
CA GLY A 106 -20.10 -8.72 -10.02
C GLY A 106 -21.21 -7.68 -10.10
N PRO A 107 -21.56 -7.03 -8.99
CA PRO A 107 -22.49 -5.90 -9.00
C PRO A 107 -22.02 -4.77 -9.92
N GLU A 108 -22.96 -3.95 -10.38
CA GLU A 108 -22.63 -2.72 -11.09
C GLU A 108 -21.82 -1.78 -10.20
N ILE A 109 -20.93 -0.99 -10.80
CA ILE A 109 -20.06 -0.07 -10.03
C ILE A 109 -20.89 0.97 -9.26
N ALA A 110 -22.05 1.35 -9.81
CA ALA A 110 -22.99 2.27 -9.19
C ALA A 110 -23.77 1.66 -8.00
N THR A 111 -23.81 0.32 -7.88
CA THR A 111 -24.48 -0.35 -6.76
C THR A 111 -23.81 0.07 -5.45
N PRO A 112 -24.58 0.43 -4.41
CA PRO A 112 -23.99 0.75 -3.11
C PRO A 112 -23.31 -0.47 -2.51
N SER A 113 -22.17 -0.26 -1.85
CA SER A 113 -21.54 -1.30 -1.02
C SER A 113 -22.26 -1.38 0.33
N PRO A 114 -22.36 -2.58 0.93
CA PRO A 114 -22.84 -2.69 2.30
C PRO A 114 -21.90 -1.93 3.24
N ARG A 115 -22.44 -1.48 4.37
CA ARG A 115 -21.67 -0.74 5.38
C ARG A 115 -20.48 -1.53 5.91
N VAL A 116 -20.68 -2.84 6.08
CA VAL A 116 -19.65 -3.79 6.52
C VAL A 116 -19.46 -4.82 5.44
N VAL A 117 -18.21 -5.04 5.04
CA VAL A 117 -17.83 -5.97 3.99
C VAL A 117 -17.16 -7.19 4.61
N CYS A 118 -17.74 -8.37 4.40
CA CYS A 118 -17.17 -9.65 4.81
C CYS A 118 -16.18 -10.15 3.76
N CYS A 119 -14.87 -10.17 4.09
CA CYS A 119 -13.82 -10.51 3.12
C CYS A 119 -13.40 -11.99 3.19
N ALA A 120 -13.56 -12.66 4.34
CA ALA A 120 -13.13 -14.04 4.56
C ALA A 120 -14.24 -15.10 4.38
N ALA A 121 -15.36 -14.77 3.74
CA ALA A 121 -16.42 -15.74 3.51
C ALA A 121 -15.95 -16.79 2.49
N ALA A 122 -15.59 -17.98 2.98
CA ALA A 122 -15.29 -19.12 2.13
C ALA A 122 -16.53 -19.43 1.28
N ARG A 123 -16.34 -19.50 -0.04
CA ARG A 123 -17.44 -19.92 -0.91
C ARG A 123 -17.74 -21.41 -0.69
N PRO A 124 -19.02 -21.80 -0.72
CA PRO A 124 -19.37 -23.21 -0.67
C PRO A 124 -18.72 -23.96 -1.83
N ASP A 125 -18.31 -25.20 -1.60
CA ASP A 125 -17.83 -26.11 -2.66
C ASP A 125 -18.78 -27.31 -2.74
N PRO A 126 -19.53 -27.50 -3.85
CA PRO A 126 -19.53 -26.68 -5.06
C PRO A 126 -20.27 -25.35 -4.89
N ASP A 127 -19.76 -24.30 -5.56
CA ASP A 127 -20.40 -22.99 -5.57
C ASP A 127 -21.66 -23.01 -6.47
N PRO A 128 -22.87 -22.80 -5.94
CA PRO A 128 -24.11 -22.82 -6.72
C PRO A 128 -24.10 -21.75 -7.81
N ALA A 129 -23.34 -20.66 -7.64
CA ALA A 129 -23.24 -19.61 -8.63
C ALA A 129 -22.57 -20.08 -9.93
N ARG A 130 -21.71 -21.10 -9.86
CA ARG A 130 -21.04 -21.69 -11.03
C ARG A 130 -22.06 -22.21 -12.04
N ALA A 131 -23.04 -23.00 -11.59
CA ALA A 131 -24.04 -23.60 -12.48
C ALA A 131 -24.90 -22.54 -13.18
N ARG A 132 -25.24 -21.46 -12.46
CA ARG A 132 -26.06 -20.36 -12.97
C ARG A 132 -25.32 -19.46 -13.97
N LEU A 133 -24.01 -19.26 -13.76
CA LEU A 133 -23.18 -18.46 -14.67
C LEU A 133 -22.66 -19.24 -15.87
N LEU A 134 -22.62 -20.58 -15.79
CA LEU A 134 -22.03 -21.42 -16.83
C LEU A 134 -22.51 -21.08 -18.26
N PRO A 135 -23.82 -20.87 -18.54
CA PRO A 135 -24.25 -20.50 -19.90
C PRO A 135 -23.62 -19.18 -20.40
N LEU A 136 -23.55 -18.17 -19.53
CA LEU A 136 -22.90 -16.89 -19.84
C LEU A 136 -21.39 -17.07 -20.05
N LEU A 137 -20.73 -17.80 -19.15
CA LEU A 137 -19.28 -18.02 -19.22
C LEU A 137 -18.88 -18.78 -20.50
N LEU A 138 -19.64 -19.81 -20.87
CA LEU A 138 -19.42 -20.54 -22.13
C LEU A 138 -19.63 -19.64 -23.35
N ALA A 139 -20.63 -18.76 -23.34
CA ALA A 139 -20.86 -17.81 -24.44
C ALA A 139 -19.71 -16.80 -24.62
N LEU A 140 -18.94 -16.53 -23.56
CA LEU A 140 -17.79 -15.62 -23.55
C LEU A 140 -16.45 -16.34 -23.77
N CYS A 141 -16.42 -17.66 -23.86
CA CYS A 141 -15.22 -18.40 -24.23
C CYS A 141 -14.85 -18.14 -25.71
N PRO A 142 -13.54 -18.03 -26.04
CA PRO A 142 -13.11 -17.93 -27.42
C PRO A 142 -13.44 -19.23 -28.17
N ARG A 143 -13.72 -19.15 -29.48
CA ARG A 143 -14.03 -20.33 -30.32
C ARG A 143 -12.96 -21.41 -30.24
N ALA A 144 -11.70 -21.01 -30.13
CA ALA A 144 -10.56 -21.91 -30.00
C ALA A 144 -10.62 -22.80 -28.73
N ALA A 145 -11.41 -22.45 -27.72
CA ALA A 145 -11.59 -23.25 -26.52
C ALA A 145 -12.50 -24.48 -26.73
N PHE A 146 -13.33 -24.50 -27.79
CA PHE A 146 -14.27 -25.59 -28.10
C PHE A 146 -13.67 -26.66 -29.04
N GLY A 147 -12.35 -26.83 -29.03
CA GLY A 147 -11.64 -27.77 -29.90
C GLY A 147 -12.12 -29.22 -29.69
N ASN A 148 -12.21 -29.98 -30.79
CA ASN A 148 -12.57 -31.41 -30.79
C ASN A 148 -13.97 -31.74 -30.20
N GLY A 149 -14.90 -30.78 -30.20
CA GLY A 149 -16.26 -30.99 -29.71
C GLY A 149 -16.38 -31.03 -28.17
N ALA A 150 -15.32 -30.68 -27.45
CA ALA A 150 -15.33 -30.59 -25.99
C ALA A 150 -15.94 -29.26 -25.53
N ILE A 151 -16.69 -29.30 -24.42
CA ILE A 151 -17.12 -28.09 -23.70
C ILE A 151 -15.95 -27.66 -22.80
N PRO A 152 -15.45 -26.42 -22.92
CA PRO A 152 -14.33 -25.96 -22.10
C PRO A 152 -14.76 -25.87 -20.64
N ASP A 153 -13.88 -26.32 -19.74
CA ASP A 153 -14.04 -26.04 -18.32
C ASP A 153 -13.61 -24.59 -18.03
N VAL A 154 -14.50 -23.83 -17.39
CA VAL A 154 -14.23 -22.45 -16.96
C VAL A 154 -14.15 -22.47 -15.43
N PRO A 155 -12.94 -22.53 -14.84
CA PRO A 155 -12.79 -22.51 -13.40
C PRO A 155 -13.24 -21.16 -12.85
N LEU A 156 -13.94 -21.21 -11.70
CA LEU A 156 -14.30 -20.04 -10.94
C LEU A 156 -13.21 -19.79 -9.88
N LEU A 157 -12.42 -18.75 -10.08
CA LEU A 157 -11.33 -18.34 -9.22
C LEU A 157 -11.85 -17.57 -8.00
N SER A 158 -11.16 -17.73 -6.87
CA SER A 158 -11.36 -16.98 -5.64
C SER A 158 -10.22 -15.99 -5.45
N PHE A 159 -10.56 -14.78 -4.99
CA PHE A 159 -9.60 -13.79 -4.56
C PHE A 159 -9.34 -13.97 -3.07
N HIS A 160 -8.07 -14.04 -2.68
CA HIS A 160 -7.65 -14.19 -1.29
C HIS A 160 -6.71 -13.05 -0.93
N ASP A 161 -7.05 -12.32 0.12
CA ASP A 161 -6.18 -11.34 0.78
C ASP A 161 -6.21 -11.55 2.30
N ASP A 162 -5.51 -10.68 3.02
CA ASP A 162 -5.40 -10.73 4.48
C ASP A 162 -6.64 -10.14 5.19
N LEU A 163 -7.67 -9.74 4.46
CA LEU A 163 -8.83 -9.07 5.04
C LEU A 163 -9.88 -10.06 5.54
N LEU A 164 -10.32 -9.84 6.77
CA LEU A 164 -11.47 -10.52 7.38
C LEU A 164 -12.74 -9.67 7.25
N ARG A 165 -12.60 -8.36 7.53
CA ARG A 165 -13.66 -7.35 7.45
C ARG A 165 -13.12 -6.02 6.94
N LEU A 166 -13.98 -5.23 6.31
CA LEU A 166 -13.71 -3.86 5.89
C LEU A 166 -14.93 -2.98 6.13
N VAL A 167 -14.70 -1.80 6.72
CA VAL A 167 -15.71 -0.78 7.00
C VAL A 167 -15.20 0.57 6.50
N PRO A 168 -15.80 1.17 5.45
CA PRO A 168 -15.47 2.53 5.05
C PRO A 168 -15.84 3.52 6.16
N VAL A 169 -14.89 4.37 6.55
CA VAL A 169 -15.07 5.35 7.63
C VAL A 169 -15.36 6.74 7.06
N GLN A 170 -14.53 7.20 6.12
CA GLN A 170 -14.66 8.53 5.55
C GLN A 170 -14.12 8.55 4.12
N VAL A 171 -14.83 9.26 3.24
CA VAL A 171 -14.31 9.70 1.94
C VAL A 171 -14.15 11.20 1.98
N VAL A 172 -12.99 11.69 1.57
CA VAL A 172 -12.66 13.12 1.57
C VAL A 172 -11.76 13.43 0.39
N ALA A 173 -11.79 14.64 -0.15
CA ALA A 173 -10.93 15.04 -1.25
C ALA A 173 -10.05 16.23 -0.85
N GLY A 174 -8.75 16.11 -1.07
CA GLY A 174 -7.78 17.17 -0.88
C GLY A 174 -7.37 17.85 -2.19
N PRO A 175 -6.85 19.09 -2.15
CA PRO A 175 -6.44 19.83 -3.34
C PRO A 175 -5.23 19.25 -4.08
N VAL A 176 -4.39 18.42 -3.44
CA VAL A 176 -3.16 17.88 -4.04
C VAL A 176 -3.27 16.38 -4.30
N VAL A 177 -3.76 15.64 -3.30
CA VAL A 177 -3.87 14.17 -3.38
C VAL A 177 -5.17 13.73 -4.07
N GLY A 178 -6.20 14.58 -4.08
CA GLY A 178 -7.52 14.22 -4.58
C GLY A 178 -8.30 13.36 -3.59
N GLU A 179 -9.14 12.45 -4.08
CA GLU A 179 -10.00 11.61 -3.23
C GLU A 179 -9.18 10.63 -2.40
N MET A 180 -9.54 10.53 -1.12
CA MET A 180 -8.95 9.69 -0.09
C MET A 180 -10.03 8.85 0.57
N LEU A 181 -9.68 7.62 0.94
CA LEU A 181 -10.53 6.71 1.68
C LEU A 181 -9.86 6.36 3.01
N VAL A 182 -10.58 6.59 4.11
CA VAL A 182 -10.27 6.06 5.43
C VAL A 182 -11.15 4.83 5.64
N GLU A 183 -10.55 3.70 5.99
CA GLU A 183 -11.26 2.43 6.23
C GLU A 183 -10.73 1.74 7.49
N ASP A 184 -11.64 1.16 8.26
CA ASP A 184 -11.30 0.27 9.37
C ASP A 184 -11.38 -1.18 8.87
N VAL A 185 -10.37 -1.98 9.18
CA VAL A 185 -10.24 -3.35 8.70
C VAL A 185 -9.88 -4.29 9.84
N ALA A 186 -10.43 -5.51 9.78
CA ALA A 186 -9.93 -6.64 10.53
C ALA A 186 -9.00 -7.44 9.62
N VAL A 187 -7.76 -7.66 10.05
CA VAL A 187 -6.71 -8.31 9.28
C VAL A 187 -6.36 -9.65 9.91
N ASP A 188 -6.27 -10.70 9.11
CA ASP A 188 -5.73 -11.99 9.52
C ASP A 188 -4.20 -11.87 9.65
N CYS A 189 -3.69 -12.25 10.81
CA CYS A 189 -2.26 -12.17 11.15
C CYS A 189 -1.71 -13.53 11.60
N ALA A 190 -2.32 -14.63 11.16
CA ALA A 190 -1.91 -15.99 11.51
C ALA A 190 -0.39 -16.22 11.34
N PRO A 191 0.28 -16.89 12.31
CA PRO A 191 -0.29 -17.58 13.47
C PRO A 191 -0.63 -16.65 14.66
N GLY A 192 -0.39 -15.35 14.53
CA GLY A 192 -0.78 -14.34 15.53
C GLY A 192 -2.28 -14.05 15.54
N PRO A 193 -2.77 -13.33 16.56
CA PRO A 193 -4.17 -12.93 16.63
C PRO A 193 -4.51 -11.91 15.54
N ALA A 194 -5.75 -11.95 15.04
CA ALA A 194 -6.26 -10.91 14.16
C ALA A 194 -6.12 -9.51 14.77
N GLU A 195 -5.89 -8.52 13.91
CA GLU A 195 -5.67 -7.13 14.31
C GLU A 195 -6.74 -6.23 13.69
N LEU A 196 -7.19 -5.25 14.48
CA LEU A 196 -7.95 -4.12 13.95
C LEU A 196 -6.98 -3.03 13.54
N ARG A 197 -7.15 -2.53 12.32
CA ARG A 197 -6.28 -1.52 11.75
C ARG A 197 -7.10 -0.49 11.00
N ARG A 198 -6.64 0.76 10.99
CA ARG A 198 -7.17 1.82 10.14
C ARG A 198 -6.22 2.08 8.99
N ARG A 199 -6.74 2.11 7.76
CA ARG A 199 -5.97 2.35 6.52
C ARG A 199 -6.38 3.68 5.90
N LEU A 200 -5.38 4.42 5.42
CA LEU A 200 -5.53 5.56 4.52
C LEU A 200 -5.17 5.09 3.11
N ARG A 201 -6.03 5.37 2.13
CA ARG A 201 -5.76 5.12 0.72
C ARG A 201 -6.00 6.38 -0.10
N PHE A 202 -5.10 6.64 -1.04
CA PHE A 202 -5.26 7.69 -2.03
C PHE A 202 -5.85 7.09 -3.30
N LYS A 203 -6.97 7.62 -3.80
CA LYS A 203 -7.66 7.04 -4.97
C LYS A 203 -6.87 7.23 -6.26
N ARG A 204 -5.96 8.21 -6.30
CA ARG A 204 -4.98 8.35 -7.39
C ARG A 204 -3.95 7.20 -7.45
N MET A 205 -3.72 6.50 -6.32
CA MET A 205 -2.81 5.36 -6.20
C MET A 205 -3.49 4.21 -5.43
N PRO A 206 -4.56 3.64 -5.98
CA PRO A 206 -5.49 2.81 -5.22
C PRO A 206 -4.93 1.43 -4.84
N CYS A 207 -3.82 1.01 -5.47
CA CYS A 207 -3.09 -0.21 -5.14
C CYS A 207 -2.28 -0.07 -3.84
N LEU A 208 -1.93 1.16 -3.47
CA LEU A 208 -1.10 1.45 -2.30
C LEU A 208 -1.99 1.70 -1.08
N ILE A 209 -1.68 1.00 0.01
CA ILE A 209 -2.12 1.44 1.34
C ILE A 209 -1.14 2.51 1.76
N GLN A 210 -1.59 3.76 1.86
CA GLN A 210 -0.68 4.86 2.14
C GLN A 210 -0.19 4.81 3.57
N THR A 211 -1.12 4.77 4.52
CA THR A 211 -0.78 4.65 5.94
C THR A 211 -1.67 3.62 6.60
N GLN A 212 -1.10 2.82 7.49
CA GLN A 212 -1.86 1.91 8.33
C GLN A 212 -1.42 2.02 9.79
N VAL A 213 -2.40 2.13 10.70
CA VAL A 213 -2.18 2.14 12.15
C VAL A 213 -3.03 1.08 12.82
N ARG A 214 -2.58 0.57 13.97
CA ARG A 214 -3.42 -0.30 14.81
C ARG A 214 -4.51 0.51 15.50
N LEU A 215 -5.66 -0.12 15.70
CA LEU A 215 -6.75 0.42 16.49
C LEU A 215 -6.75 -0.24 17.86
N ALA A 216 -6.92 0.57 18.91
CA ALA A 216 -7.00 0.10 20.28
C ALA A 216 -8.23 -0.81 20.45
N ARG A 217 -8.04 -1.93 21.17
CA ARG A 217 -9.16 -2.82 21.50
C ARG A 217 -10.10 -2.12 22.48
N PRO A 218 -11.44 -2.23 22.30
CA PRO A 218 -12.39 -1.75 23.30
C PRO A 218 -12.12 -2.44 24.65
N MET A 219 -12.05 -1.66 25.74
CA MET A 219 -11.78 -2.18 27.09
C MET A 219 -12.77 -3.26 27.57
N SER A 220 -13.97 -3.35 26.99
CA SER A 220 -14.96 -4.41 27.30
C SER A 220 -14.62 -5.78 26.69
N ALA A 221 -13.68 -5.86 25.75
CA ALA A 221 -13.30 -7.08 25.03
C ALA A 221 -12.11 -7.84 25.68
N ALA A 222 -11.89 -7.67 26.98
CA ALA A 222 -10.81 -8.34 27.70
C ALA A 222 -11.00 -9.86 27.89
N ALA A 223 -12.07 -10.46 27.35
CA ALA A 223 -12.26 -11.91 27.37
C ALA A 223 -13.04 -12.39 26.14
N SER A 224 -12.36 -13.19 25.30
CA SER A 224 -12.86 -14.06 24.21
C SER A 224 -12.82 -13.56 22.74
N ALA A 225 -12.10 -14.36 21.94
CA ALA A 225 -12.24 -14.69 20.51
C ALA A 225 -12.27 -13.57 19.45
N ALA A 226 -11.80 -13.91 18.24
CA ALA A 226 -11.87 -13.07 17.02
C ALA A 226 -13.28 -12.52 16.71
N SER A 227 -14.34 -13.16 17.24
CA SER A 227 -15.74 -12.68 17.15
C SER A 227 -15.91 -11.26 17.70
N SER A 228 -15.27 -10.95 18.85
CA SER A 228 -15.44 -9.64 19.50
C SER A 228 -14.80 -8.48 18.73
N LEU A 229 -13.78 -8.74 17.91
CA LEU A 229 -13.17 -7.72 17.04
C LEU A 229 -14.03 -7.43 15.81
N LEU A 230 -14.67 -8.46 15.25
CA LEU A 230 -15.57 -8.33 14.11
C LEU A 230 -16.84 -7.58 14.52
N GLU A 231 -17.40 -7.93 15.69
CA GLU A 231 -18.54 -7.25 16.30
C GLU A 231 -18.25 -5.76 16.60
N ALA A 232 -17.02 -5.44 17.05
CA ALA A 232 -16.62 -4.05 17.31
C ALA A 232 -16.67 -3.14 16.06
N LEU A 233 -16.49 -3.71 14.86
CA LEU A 233 -16.64 -2.98 13.59
C LEU A 233 -18.10 -2.85 13.15
N GLU A 234 -18.98 -3.74 13.62
CA GLU A 234 -20.38 -3.85 13.20
C GLU A 234 -21.32 -2.98 14.06
N GLU A 235 -21.08 -2.88 15.38
CA GLU A 235 -22.01 -2.25 16.33
C GLU A 235 -21.76 -0.76 16.60
N GLY A 236 -20.57 -0.23 16.32
CA GLY A 236 -20.22 1.18 16.59
C GLY A 236 -20.50 2.12 15.41
N PRO A 237 -20.72 3.43 15.64
CA PRO A 237 -20.61 4.41 14.55
C PRO A 237 -19.20 4.35 13.95
N ALA A 238 -19.09 4.50 12.63
CA ALA A 238 -17.80 4.56 11.95
C ALA A 238 -16.93 5.63 12.64
N SER A 239 -15.66 5.32 12.93
CA SER A 239 -14.68 6.11 13.72
C SER A 239 -14.73 6.05 15.26
N SER A 240 -15.57 5.20 15.88
CA SER A 240 -15.55 5.04 17.35
C SER A 240 -14.22 4.48 17.89
N LEU A 241 -13.56 3.63 17.10
CA LEU A 241 -12.28 3.02 17.44
C LEU A 241 -11.14 4.05 17.36
N GLN A 242 -10.36 4.11 18.43
CA GLN A 242 -9.23 5.01 18.57
C GLN A 242 -7.94 4.37 18.03
N PRO A 243 -7.09 5.11 17.32
CA PRO A 243 -5.77 4.63 16.91
C PRO A 243 -4.84 4.46 18.12
N GLU A 244 -3.95 3.46 18.07
CA GLU A 244 -2.87 3.31 19.05
C GLU A 244 -1.77 4.37 18.78
N VAL A 245 -1.86 5.49 19.50
CA VAL A 245 -0.95 6.64 19.32
C VAL A 245 0.48 6.27 19.73
N GLY A 246 1.46 6.67 18.90
CA GLY A 246 2.88 6.38 19.13
C GLY A 246 3.22 4.89 19.12
N GLY A 247 2.29 4.06 18.63
CA GLY A 247 2.37 2.61 18.65
C GLY A 247 3.33 2.00 17.63
N PRO A 248 3.32 0.66 17.51
CA PRO A 248 4.13 -0.07 16.55
C PRO A 248 3.81 0.32 15.11
N LEU A 249 4.84 0.56 14.31
CA LEU A 249 4.70 0.75 12.88
C LEU A 249 4.16 -0.55 12.26
N VAL A 250 3.06 -0.45 11.51
CA VAL A 250 2.41 -1.61 10.90
C VAL A 250 3.03 -1.94 9.54
N GLN A 251 3.37 -0.90 8.77
CA GLN A 251 3.93 -1.08 7.43
C GLN A 251 5.42 -1.45 7.53
N PRO A 252 5.85 -2.59 6.95
CA PRO A 252 7.23 -3.05 7.07
C PRO A 252 8.28 -2.06 6.54
N TYR A 253 7.99 -1.33 5.46
CA TYR A 253 8.94 -0.34 4.93
C TYR A 253 9.18 0.82 5.91
N LEU A 254 8.16 1.25 6.67
CA LEU A 254 8.33 2.27 7.72
C LEU A 254 9.23 1.76 8.86
N GLN A 255 9.08 0.49 9.24
CA GLN A 255 9.98 -0.16 10.21
C GLN A 255 11.42 -0.17 9.69
N ALA A 256 11.62 -0.50 8.40
CA ALA A 256 12.92 -0.46 7.76
C ALA A 256 13.50 0.97 7.70
N MET A 257 12.70 1.99 7.40
CA MET A 257 13.13 3.39 7.44
C MET A 257 13.62 3.79 8.83
N VAL A 258 12.84 3.48 9.86
CA VAL A 258 13.23 3.75 11.25
C VAL A 258 14.50 2.96 11.63
N ALA A 259 14.67 1.73 11.15
CA ALA A 259 15.89 0.94 11.37
C ALA A 259 17.16 1.64 10.86
N GLY A 260 17.04 2.46 9.81
CA GLY A 260 18.15 3.28 9.31
C GLY A 260 18.75 4.23 10.36
N LEU A 261 18.00 4.59 11.40
CA LEU A 261 18.49 5.40 12.53
C LEU A 261 19.52 4.65 13.39
N ALA A 262 19.65 3.33 13.26
CA ALA A 262 20.70 2.57 13.93
C ALA A 262 22.11 3.05 13.55
N LEU A 263 22.26 3.69 12.39
CA LEU A 263 23.53 4.24 11.96
C LEU A 263 23.93 5.47 12.78
N ILE A 264 23.00 6.20 13.39
CA ILE A 264 23.27 7.42 14.17
C ILE A 264 23.22 7.21 15.70
N ASP A 265 23.22 5.96 16.15
CA ASP A 265 23.11 5.53 17.56
C ASP A 265 24.02 6.36 18.51
N SER A 266 25.31 6.47 18.18
CA SER A 266 26.28 7.22 18.99
C SER A 266 25.96 8.72 19.11
N SER A 267 25.53 9.36 18.02
CA SER A 267 25.18 10.79 18.01
C SER A 267 23.88 11.05 18.75
N VAL A 268 22.91 10.14 18.67
CA VAL A 268 21.64 10.23 19.40
C VAL A 268 21.89 10.11 20.90
N GLU A 269 22.76 9.19 21.32
CA GLU A 269 23.13 9.06 22.72
C GLU A 269 23.89 10.26 23.28
N GLU A 270 24.79 10.86 22.50
CA GLU A 270 25.51 12.06 22.90
C GLU A 270 24.55 13.23 23.15
N ASN A 271 23.54 13.38 22.28
CA ASN A 271 22.44 14.33 22.50
C ASN A 271 21.68 14.01 23.81
N ALA A 272 21.33 12.75 24.03
CA ALA A 272 20.64 12.35 25.26
C ALA A 272 21.45 12.65 26.54
N ARG A 273 22.78 12.45 26.52
CA ARG A 273 23.69 12.76 27.65
C ARG A 273 23.81 14.26 27.91
N SER A 274 23.71 15.09 26.86
CA SER A 274 23.73 16.55 26.95
C SER A 274 22.36 17.17 27.21
N GLY A 275 21.30 16.36 27.31
CA GLY A 275 19.91 16.82 27.47
C GLY A 275 19.31 17.41 26.19
N ALA A 276 20.02 17.34 25.06
CA ALA A 276 19.53 17.75 23.76
C ALA A 276 18.70 16.64 23.10
N ARG A 277 17.79 17.01 22.20
CA ARG A 277 17.03 16.05 21.38
C ARG A 277 17.57 16.04 19.96
N PRO A 278 17.79 14.85 19.35
CA PRO A 278 18.07 14.78 17.93
C PRO A 278 16.86 15.28 17.13
N ARG A 279 17.13 15.97 16.01
CA ARG A 279 16.09 16.52 15.13
C ARG A 279 15.85 15.64 13.93
N CYS A 280 14.59 15.45 13.54
CA CYS A 280 14.19 14.70 12.35
C CYS A 280 13.27 15.52 11.46
N LEU A 281 13.58 15.59 10.17
CA LEU A 281 12.67 16.10 9.15
C LEU A 281 11.97 14.91 8.48
N CYS A 282 10.64 14.85 8.52
CA CYS A 282 9.84 13.89 7.76
C CYS A 282 9.24 14.58 6.54
N ALA A 283 9.77 14.27 5.36
CA ALA A 283 9.24 14.68 4.07
C ALA A 283 8.16 13.68 3.63
N GLY A 284 6.90 14.08 3.73
CA GLY A 284 5.75 13.20 3.67
C GLY A 284 5.28 12.84 5.09
N VAL A 285 4.04 13.18 5.42
CA VAL A 285 3.43 12.84 6.71
C VAL A 285 2.45 11.68 6.55
N GLY A 286 1.66 11.69 5.47
CA GLY A 286 0.58 10.71 5.28
C GLY A 286 -0.37 10.71 6.48
N GLY A 287 -0.71 9.54 7.00
CA GLY A 287 -1.51 9.39 8.23
C GLY A 287 -0.73 9.67 9.52
N GLY A 288 0.55 10.07 9.46
CA GLY A 288 1.32 10.50 10.64
C GLY A 288 2.01 9.38 11.44
N ALA A 289 1.94 8.13 10.98
CA ALA A 289 2.54 6.99 11.70
C ALA A 289 4.05 7.15 11.90
N LEU A 290 4.79 7.48 10.83
CA LEU A 290 6.24 7.67 10.87
C LEU A 290 6.69 8.79 11.84
N PRO A 291 6.20 10.05 11.72
CA PRO A 291 6.59 11.11 12.64
C PRO A 291 6.17 10.81 14.08
N MET A 292 5.00 10.20 14.32
CA MET A 292 4.57 9.80 15.67
C MET A 292 5.49 8.75 16.29
N SER A 293 5.90 7.72 15.55
CA SER A 293 6.82 6.69 16.06
C SER A 293 8.21 7.27 16.37
N ILE A 294 8.71 8.21 15.56
CA ILE A 294 9.99 8.88 15.81
C ILE A 294 9.89 9.82 17.04
N ARG A 295 8.79 10.57 17.18
CA ARG A 295 8.55 11.46 18.33
C ARG A 295 8.32 10.72 19.64
N VAL A 296 7.38 9.79 19.66
CA VAL A 296 6.92 9.09 20.88
C VAL A 296 7.83 7.91 21.22
N GLY A 297 8.23 7.15 20.21
CA GLY A 297 9.05 5.95 20.40
C GLY A 297 10.53 6.24 20.59
N LEU A 298 11.07 7.29 19.94
CA LEU A 298 12.51 7.59 19.98
C LEU A 298 12.86 8.96 20.60
N GLY A 299 11.88 9.81 20.88
CA GLY A 299 12.08 11.07 21.61
C GLY A 299 12.76 12.19 20.82
N PHE A 300 12.68 12.15 19.50
CA PHE A 300 13.22 13.19 18.61
C PHE A 300 12.34 14.46 18.63
N ASP A 301 12.94 15.60 18.27
CA ASP A 301 12.23 16.78 17.78
C ASP A 301 11.94 16.58 16.28
N VAL A 302 10.67 16.60 15.90
CA VAL A 302 10.21 16.19 14.57
C VAL A 302 9.49 17.33 13.87
N LEU A 303 9.93 17.62 12.65
CA LEU A 303 9.21 18.47 11.71
C LEU A 303 8.68 17.61 10.57
N GLY A 304 7.36 17.48 10.46
CA GLY A 304 6.69 16.87 9.32
C GLY A 304 6.28 17.89 8.26
N VAL A 305 6.43 17.55 6.99
CA VAL A 305 6.00 18.39 5.86
C VAL A 305 5.10 17.57 4.95
N GLU A 306 3.88 18.06 4.71
CA GLU A 306 2.87 17.41 3.88
C GLU A 306 2.34 18.41 2.85
N ALA A 307 2.19 17.98 1.60
CA ALA A 307 1.76 18.88 0.53
C ALA A 307 0.26 19.20 0.60
N ASP A 308 -0.53 18.28 1.15
CA ASP A 308 -1.98 18.40 1.22
C ASP A 308 -2.48 18.68 2.66
N CYS A 309 -3.08 19.84 2.88
CA CYS A 309 -3.63 20.20 4.18
C CYS A 309 -4.71 19.23 4.67
N VAL A 310 -5.49 18.64 3.75
CA VAL A 310 -6.56 17.71 4.10
C VAL A 310 -5.99 16.36 4.53
N VAL A 311 -4.82 15.97 4.03
CA VAL A 311 -4.10 14.78 4.55
C VAL A 311 -3.72 14.98 6.02
N LEU A 312 -3.24 16.17 6.40
CA LEU A 312 -2.96 16.48 7.81
C LEU A 312 -4.22 16.45 8.67
N ASP A 313 -5.34 16.99 8.18
CA ASP A 313 -6.61 16.92 8.90
C ASP A 313 -7.07 15.47 9.07
N VAL A 314 -6.91 14.64 8.05
CA VAL A 314 -7.20 13.20 8.13
C VAL A 314 -6.29 12.52 9.16
N ALA A 315 -5.00 12.82 9.16
CA ALA A 315 -4.03 12.26 10.10
C ALA A 315 -4.39 12.61 11.56
N ARG A 316 -4.76 13.87 11.83
CA ARG A 316 -5.18 14.34 13.16
C ARG A 316 -6.50 13.70 13.60
N ASN A 317 -7.50 13.69 12.72
CA ASN A 317 -8.86 13.29 13.09
C ASN A 317 -9.03 11.76 13.16
N TYR A 318 -8.26 10.99 12.39
CA TYR A 318 -8.49 9.56 12.24
C TYR A 318 -7.29 8.67 12.59
N PHE A 319 -6.05 9.16 12.50
CA PHE A 319 -4.85 8.33 12.64
C PHE A 319 -4.03 8.62 13.90
N GLY A 320 -4.45 9.59 14.72
CA GLY A 320 -3.82 9.87 16.01
C GLY A 320 -2.53 10.68 15.89
N LEU A 321 -2.38 11.48 14.82
CA LEU A 321 -1.35 12.50 14.75
C LEU A 321 -1.64 13.58 15.79
N VAL A 322 -0.75 13.73 16.77
CA VAL A 322 -0.86 14.72 17.83
C VAL A 322 0.41 15.56 17.85
N GLU A 323 0.28 16.84 17.52
CA GLU A 323 1.36 17.81 17.63
C GLU A 323 1.61 18.18 19.11
N ASP A 324 2.87 18.37 19.46
CA ASP A 324 3.29 18.83 20.79
C ASP A 324 4.50 19.76 20.68
N GLU A 325 5.18 20.05 21.79
CA GLU A 325 6.38 20.91 21.81
C GLU A 325 7.52 20.41 20.91
N PHE A 326 7.57 19.11 20.59
CA PHE A 326 8.65 18.48 19.84
C PHE A 326 8.15 17.72 18.60
N LEU A 327 6.88 17.87 18.22
CA LEU A 327 6.37 17.40 16.94
C LEU A 327 5.47 18.47 16.35
N HIS A 328 5.94 19.04 15.25
CA HIS A 328 5.20 20.01 14.46
C HIS A 328 5.02 19.50 13.04
N VAL A 329 3.86 19.76 12.45
CA VAL A 329 3.64 19.52 11.02
C VAL A 329 3.27 20.82 10.32
N ARG A 330 3.69 20.94 9.07
CA ARG A 330 3.31 22.07 8.22
C ARG A 330 2.88 21.62 6.83
N VAL A 331 2.02 22.43 6.24
CA VAL A 331 1.63 22.28 4.84
C VAL A 331 2.73 22.88 3.96
N GLY A 332 3.22 22.13 2.98
CA GLY A 332 4.20 22.62 2.03
C GLY A 332 4.82 21.54 1.17
N ASP A 333 5.58 21.96 0.17
CA ASP A 333 6.43 21.08 -0.62
C ASP A 333 7.68 20.72 0.21
N ALA A 334 7.88 19.42 0.45
CA ALA A 334 9.00 18.94 1.25
C ALA A 334 10.36 19.07 0.56
N ILE A 335 10.41 18.95 -0.77
CA ILE A 335 11.63 19.14 -1.56
C ILE A 335 12.02 20.62 -1.55
N GLN A 336 11.06 21.51 -1.79
CA GLN A 336 11.28 22.97 -1.68
C GLN A 336 11.72 23.35 -0.27
N THR A 337 11.09 22.77 0.75
CA THR A 337 11.46 22.99 2.15
C THR A 337 12.93 22.63 2.43
N ILE A 338 13.41 21.50 1.91
CA ILE A 338 14.82 21.08 2.05
C ILE A 338 15.75 22.11 1.40
N GLN A 339 15.38 22.61 0.22
CA GLN A 339 16.15 23.64 -0.50
C GLN A 339 16.16 24.97 0.26
N ASP A 340 15.02 25.42 0.79
CA ASP A 340 14.91 26.66 1.55
C ASP A 340 15.78 26.62 2.82
N PHE A 341 15.77 25.50 3.56
CA PHE A 341 16.65 25.32 4.72
C PHE A 341 18.13 25.34 4.33
N ALA A 342 18.48 24.85 3.14
CA ALA A 342 19.85 24.88 2.65
C ALA A 342 20.32 26.29 2.27
N HIS A 343 19.39 27.17 1.87
CA HIS A 343 19.65 28.56 1.48
C HIS A 343 19.63 29.57 2.63
N GLY A 344 18.98 29.25 3.75
CA GLY A 344 18.98 30.12 4.93
C GLY A 344 20.38 30.34 5.52
N ASP A 345 20.58 31.47 6.20
CA ASP A 345 21.71 31.66 7.12
C ASP A 345 21.69 30.51 8.14
N GLU A 346 22.87 29.95 8.47
CA GLU A 346 23.05 28.63 9.10
C GLU A 346 21.87 28.22 10.00
N PRO A 347 21.18 27.09 9.74
CA PRO A 347 20.12 26.66 10.63
C PRO A 347 20.72 26.48 12.03
N ASP A 348 20.20 27.24 13.01
CA ASP A 348 20.61 27.21 14.43
C ASP A 348 20.65 25.77 15.01
N SER A 349 20.03 24.80 14.32
CA SER A 349 20.18 23.37 14.59
C SER A 349 19.98 22.51 13.33
N LYS A 350 21.02 21.76 12.94
CA LYS A 350 20.98 20.79 11.83
C LYS A 350 20.18 19.53 12.20
N PHE A 351 19.66 18.83 11.19
CA PHE A 351 18.90 17.59 11.40
C PHE A 351 19.81 16.38 11.63
N SER A 352 19.49 15.55 12.62
CA SER A 352 20.14 14.25 12.82
C SER A 352 19.68 13.23 11.77
N ALA A 353 18.43 13.36 11.30
CA ALA A 353 17.89 12.52 10.23
C ALA A 353 16.93 13.29 9.32
N ILE A 354 16.94 12.96 8.04
CA ILE A 354 15.88 13.33 7.09
C ILE A 354 15.25 12.03 6.59
N MET A 355 13.96 11.84 6.85
CA MET A 355 13.15 10.72 6.35
C MET A 355 12.38 11.21 5.14
N VAL A 356 12.56 10.56 4.00
CA VAL A 356 11.86 10.88 2.76
C VAL A 356 10.92 9.74 2.39
N ASP A 357 9.64 9.98 2.59
CA ASP A 357 8.54 9.08 2.27
C ASP A 357 7.55 9.80 1.35
N LEU A 358 8.00 10.02 0.11
CA LEU A 358 7.27 10.75 -0.91
C LEU A 358 6.95 9.81 -2.07
N ASP A 359 5.70 9.80 -2.52
CA ASP A 359 5.29 9.06 -3.71
C ASP A 359 5.40 9.93 -4.97
N SER A 360 5.68 9.31 -6.12
CA SER A 360 5.66 10.00 -7.41
C SER A 360 4.23 10.24 -7.92
N PRO A 361 3.88 11.47 -8.33
CA PRO A 361 2.55 11.80 -8.85
C PRO A 361 2.29 11.27 -10.28
N GLU A 362 3.34 10.88 -11.02
CA GLU A 362 3.28 10.55 -12.46
C GLU A 362 3.14 9.06 -12.75
N ALA A 363 2.77 8.27 -11.76
CA ALA A 363 2.82 6.81 -11.84
C ALA A 363 1.62 6.24 -12.63
N ILE A 364 1.61 6.46 -13.95
CA ILE A 364 0.57 6.03 -14.89
C ILE A 364 0.46 4.48 -14.95
N CYS A 365 1.54 3.77 -14.59
CA CYS A 365 1.68 2.31 -14.71
C CYS A 365 2.14 1.61 -13.41
N GLY A 366 1.99 2.22 -12.23
CA GLY A 366 2.41 1.59 -10.97
C GLY A 366 2.51 2.58 -9.83
N VAL A 367 3.18 2.19 -8.75
CA VAL A 367 3.61 3.11 -7.69
C VAL A 367 5.13 3.24 -7.84
N SER A 368 5.67 4.46 -7.70
CA SER A 368 7.11 4.66 -7.61
C SER A 368 7.44 5.72 -6.58
N ALA A 369 8.61 5.61 -5.95
CA ALA A 369 9.08 6.51 -4.92
C ALA A 369 10.61 6.56 -4.92
N PRO A 370 11.25 7.69 -4.60
CA PRO A 370 10.66 9.03 -4.45
C PRO A 370 10.37 9.71 -5.81
N PRO A 371 9.77 10.93 -5.85
CA PRO A 371 9.70 11.74 -7.08
C PRO A 371 11.09 11.98 -7.69
N LEU A 372 11.16 12.11 -9.01
CA LEU A 372 12.44 12.30 -9.74
C LEU A 372 13.21 13.54 -9.24
N GLU A 373 12.50 14.60 -8.87
CA GLU A 373 13.07 15.84 -8.32
C GLU A 373 13.89 15.62 -7.04
N MET A 374 13.52 14.60 -6.26
CA MET A 374 14.23 14.21 -5.04
C MET A 374 15.55 13.49 -5.35
N THR A 375 15.66 12.81 -6.50
CA THR A 375 16.87 12.09 -6.90
C THR A 375 17.92 13.00 -7.55
N HIS A 376 17.54 14.25 -7.85
CA HIS A 376 18.47 15.23 -8.40
C HIS A 376 19.62 15.53 -7.43
N ARG A 377 20.83 15.58 -7.98
CA ARG A 377 22.06 15.88 -7.21
C ARG A 377 21.96 17.19 -6.41
N SER A 378 21.33 18.22 -6.95
CA SER A 378 21.11 19.50 -6.26
C SER A 378 20.27 19.35 -4.99
N THR A 379 19.18 18.59 -5.07
CA THR A 379 18.29 18.30 -3.94
C THR A 379 19.01 17.48 -2.87
N LEU A 380 19.75 16.45 -3.29
CA LEU A 380 20.55 15.62 -2.37
C LEU A 380 21.67 16.43 -1.68
N LEU A 381 22.30 17.38 -2.39
CA LEU A 381 23.26 18.31 -1.78
C LEU A 381 22.62 19.26 -0.77
N ALA A 382 21.41 19.75 -1.05
CA ALA A 382 20.64 20.55 -0.09
C ALA A 382 20.34 19.75 1.18
N ALA A 383 19.86 18.51 1.04
CA ALA A 383 19.65 17.58 2.15
C ALA A 383 20.94 17.35 2.95
N HIS A 384 22.06 17.10 2.28
CA HIS A 384 23.37 16.94 2.91
C HIS A 384 23.78 18.19 3.72
N ARG A 385 23.54 19.40 3.20
CA ARG A 385 23.95 20.65 3.86
C ARG A 385 23.23 20.88 5.20
N ILE A 386 21.97 20.49 5.29
CA ILE A 386 21.12 20.69 6.47
C ILE A 386 21.21 19.52 7.48
N LEU A 387 21.88 18.42 7.12
CA LEU A 387 22.17 17.30 8.01
C LEU A 387 23.36 17.59 8.92
N HIS A 388 23.27 17.11 10.15
CA HIS A 388 24.36 17.05 11.10
C HIS A 388 25.53 16.22 10.52
N HIS A 389 26.76 16.45 10.99
CA HIS A 389 27.94 15.76 10.45
C HIS A 389 27.88 14.23 10.62
N HIS A 390 27.16 13.74 11.64
CA HIS A 390 26.84 12.32 11.84
C HIS A 390 25.42 11.93 11.41
N GLY A 391 24.73 12.81 10.68
CA GLY A 391 23.34 12.59 10.27
C GLY A 391 23.17 11.65 9.09
N VAL A 392 21.92 11.24 8.87
CA VAL A 392 21.53 10.34 7.78
C VAL A 392 20.34 10.87 6.98
N LEU A 393 20.38 10.64 5.68
CA LEU A 393 19.23 10.70 4.78
C LEU A 393 18.68 9.28 4.61
N VAL A 394 17.39 9.08 4.86
CA VAL A 394 16.69 7.80 4.71
C VAL A 394 15.62 7.95 3.64
N LEU A 395 15.64 7.11 2.61
CA LEU A 395 14.75 7.17 1.45
C LEU A 395 13.95 5.87 1.35
N ASN A 396 12.61 5.97 1.30
CA ASN A 396 11.77 4.90 0.76
C ASN A 396 11.91 4.89 -0.77
N VAL A 397 12.26 3.74 -1.35
CA VAL A 397 12.48 3.60 -2.78
C VAL A 397 11.62 2.47 -3.33
N ILE A 398 10.77 2.81 -4.30
CA ILE A 398 10.04 1.87 -5.13
C ILE A 398 10.46 2.16 -6.58
N PRO A 399 11.33 1.34 -7.18
CA PRO A 399 11.80 1.55 -8.54
C PRO A 399 10.64 1.52 -9.54
N PRO A 400 10.59 2.41 -10.54
CA PRO A 400 9.59 2.33 -11.60
C PRO A 400 9.71 0.99 -12.36
N ALA A 401 8.61 0.27 -12.51
CA ALA A 401 8.60 -1.04 -13.16
C ALA A 401 9.16 -1.04 -14.60
N ALA A 402 9.10 0.10 -15.29
CA ALA A 402 9.58 0.27 -16.65
C ALA A 402 11.05 0.75 -16.74
N ASP A 403 11.69 1.09 -15.62
CA ASP A 403 13.05 1.64 -15.58
C ASP A 403 13.97 0.87 -14.63
N ALA A 404 14.60 -0.17 -15.17
CA ALA A 404 15.60 -0.96 -14.45
C ALA A 404 16.88 -0.18 -14.12
N SER A 405 17.09 1.02 -14.70
CA SER A 405 18.28 1.84 -14.47
C SER A 405 18.11 2.84 -13.33
N PHE A 406 16.87 3.16 -12.95
CA PHE A 406 16.55 4.14 -11.91
C PHE A 406 17.28 3.88 -10.59
N TYR A 407 17.17 2.64 -10.07
CA TYR A 407 17.74 2.28 -8.78
C TYR A 407 19.26 2.44 -8.75
N LYS A 408 19.93 1.97 -9.82
CA LYS A 408 21.38 2.12 -9.98
C LYS A 408 21.79 3.58 -10.10
N GLY A 409 21.08 4.36 -10.91
CA GLY A 409 21.36 5.79 -11.07
C GLY A 409 21.21 6.58 -9.77
N LEU A 410 20.21 6.26 -8.95
CA LEU A 410 20.04 6.84 -7.62
C LEU A 410 21.21 6.51 -6.69
N ILE A 411 21.65 5.25 -6.66
CA ILE A 411 22.84 4.82 -5.90
C ILE A 411 24.09 5.60 -6.34
N ASP A 412 24.31 5.74 -7.64
CA ASP A 412 25.48 6.45 -8.19
C ASP A 412 25.49 7.92 -7.78
N VAL A 413 24.34 8.60 -7.79
CA VAL A 413 24.25 10.01 -7.35
C VAL A 413 24.43 10.13 -5.83
N LEU A 414 23.87 9.21 -5.03
CA LEU A 414 24.03 9.21 -3.58
C LEU A 414 25.51 9.04 -3.19
N HIS A 415 26.26 8.16 -3.85
CA HIS A 415 27.70 8.00 -3.62
C HIS A 415 28.52 9.25 -3.96
N GLN A 416 28.06 10.09 -4.88
CA GLN A 416 28.72 11.37 -5.20
C GLN A 416 28.48 12.46 -4.15
N VAL A 417 27.50 12.28 -3.26
CA VAL A 417 27.05 13.29 -2.29
C VAL A 417 27.34 12.87 -0.85
N PHE A 418 27.23 11.58 -0.53
CA PHE A 418 27.36 11.04 0.83
C PHE A 418 28.57 10.10 0.96
N SER A 419 29.11 10.00 2.18
CA SER A 419 30.32 9.21 2.44
C SER A 419 30.06 7.70 2.47
N GLU A 420 28.92 7.28 3.00
CA GLU A 420 28.53 5.87 3.09
C GLU A 420 27.07 5.69 2.68
N LEU A 421 26.77 4.55 2.07
CA LEU A 421 25.43 4.17 1.66
C LEU A 421 25.11 2.77 2.20
N TYR A 422 23.88 2.59 2.64
CA TYR A 422 23.35 1.34 3.14
C TYR A 422 21.99 1.07 2.49
N GLU A 423 21.65 -0.20 2.41
CA GLU A 423 20.39 -0.71 1.89
C GLU A 423 19.74 -1.61 2.95
N ILE A 424 18.42 -1.50 3.06
CA ILE A 424 17.58 -2.41 3.82
C ILE A 424 16.50 -2.94 2.87
N ASP A 425 16.56 -4.25 2.60
CA ASP A 425 15.55 -4.95 1.80
C ASP A 425 14.32 -5.23 2.66
N VAL A 426 13.17 -4.68 2.25
CA VAL A 426 11.89 -4.86 2.95
C VAL A 426 11.39 -6.31 2.83
N GLY A 427 11.82 -7.02 1.79
CA GLY A 427 11.46 -8.42 1.53
C GLY A 427 10.12 -8.62 0.83
N ASN A 428 9.47 -7.53 0.38
CA ASN A 428 8.24 -7.58 -0.41
C ASN A 428 8.47 -7.54 -1.93
N GLY A 429 9.73 -7.40 -2.37
CA GLY A 429 10.12 -7.34 -3.79
C GLY A 429 9.83 -6.01 -4.48
N GLU A 430 9.33 -5.00 -3.77
CA GLU A 430 8.97 -3.69 -4.32
C GLU A 430 9.68 -2.53 -3.61
N ASN A 431 9.67 -2.53 -2.26
CA ASN A 431 10.25 -1.47 -1.44
C ASN A 431 11.68 -1.81 -1.04
N PHE A 432 12.56 -0.81 -1.20
CA PHE A 432 13.91 -0.79 -0.65
C PHE A 432 14.06 0.48 0.17
N VAL A 433 14.80 0.41 1.27
CA VAL A 433 15.18 1.60 2.03
C VAL A 433 16.67 1.86 1.81
N LEU A 434 16.99 3.04 1.26
CA LEU A 434 18.36 3.52 1.14
C LEU A 434 18.68 4.48 2.28
N VAL A 435 19.83 4.29 2.93
CA VAL A 435 20.30 5.15 4.01
C VAL A 435 21.68 5.69 3.67
N ALA A 436 21.75 7.01 3.45
CA ALA A 436 22.98 7.71 3.08
C ALA A 436 23.50 8.54 4.25
N ARG A 437 24.78 8.36 4.61
CA ARG A 437 25.41 8.95 5.80
C ARG A 437 26.40 10.04 5.41
N VAL A 438 26.36 11.16 6.14
CA VAL A 438 27.23 12.32 5.89
C VAL A 438 28.72 12.00 6.10
N SER A 439 29.09 11.42 7.25
CA SER A 439 30.48 11.04 7.57
C SER A 439 30.63 9.53 7.74
N PRO A 440 31.82 8.94 7.52
CA PRO A 440 32.06 7.53 7.81
C PRO A 440 31.76 7.15 9.26
N THR A 441 31.42 5.88 9.49
CA THR A 441 31.23 5.30 10.82
C THR A 441 32.57 5.27 11.57
N GLY A 442 32.66 5.98 12.70
CA GLY A 442 33.85 5.91 13.57
C GLY A 442 33.99 4.55 14.24
N SER A 443 35.21 4.03 14.35
CA SER A 443 35.51 2.70 14.91
C SER A 443 35.33 2.57 16.43
N THR A 444 34.80 3.58 17.10
CA THR A 444 34.57 3.57 18.55
C THR A 444 33.18 3.01 18.88
N LEU A 445 33.03 1.69 18.79
CA LEU A 445 32.04 0.94 19.56
C LEU A 445 32.45 0.96 21.04
N LEU A 446 32.32 2.11 21.69
CA LEU A 446 32.51 2.24 23.13
C LEU A 446 31.14 2.18 23.79
N ASP A 447 30.76 0.97 24.22
CA ASP A 447 29.90 0.65 25.37
C ASP A 447 28.85 1.72 25.71
N SER A 448 28.04 2.05 24.72
CA SER A 448 27.05 3.11 24.75
C SER A 448 25.70 2.53 25.20
N SER A 449 24.94 3.34 25.92
CA SER A 449 23.78 2.92 26.71
C SER A 449 22.73 2.20 25.87
N ARG A 450 22.39 0.97 26.24
CA ARG A 450 21.43 0.08 25.55
C ARG A 450 20.04 0.68 25.28
N LEU A 451 19.68 1.85 25.82
CA LEU A 451 18.31 2.37 25.79
C LEU A 451 17.81 2.73 24.39
N PHE A 452 18.51 3.60 23.64
CA PHE A 452 18.06 3.99 22.29
C PHE A 452 17.95 2.78 21.37
N ARG A 453 19.00 1.95 21.32
CA ARG A 453 19.01 0.71 20.54
C ARG A 453 17.92 -0.29 20.96
N THR A 454 17.53 -0.30 22.24
CA THR A 454 16.43 -1.13 22.73
C THR A 454 15.09 -0.62 22.26
N GLU A 455 14.81 0.68 22.37
CA GLU A 455 13.56 1.27 21.85
C GLU A 455 13.47 1.16 20.33
N LEU A 456 14.60 1.37 19.64
CA LEU A 456 14.69 1.17 18.20
C LEU A 456 14.31 -0.26 17.81
N ARG A 457 14.89 -1.27 18.46
CA ARG A 457 14.57 -2.68 18.20
C ARG A 457 13.09 -3.02 18.41
N LYS A 458 12.41 -2.38 19.35
CA LYS A 458 10.96 -2.58 19.54
C LYS A 458 10.14 -2.08 18.35
N LEU A 459 10.56 -0.99 17.72
CA LEU A 459 9.87 -0.39 16.58
C LEU A 459 10.20 -1.08 15.25
N THR A 460 11.42 -1.61 15.12
CA THR A 460 11.97 -2.05 13.84
C THR A 460 12.02 -3.56 13.66
N GLY A 461 11.77 -4.35 14.70
CA GLY A 461 11.86 -5.81 14.63
C GLY A 461 13.23 -6.28 14.16
N ASP A 462 13.24 -7.18 13.16
CA ASP A 462 14.44 -7.79 12.58
C ASP A 462 15.10 -6.95 11.47
N PHE A 463 14.59 -5.75 11.16
CA PHE A 463 15.17 -4.89 10.13
C PHE A 463 16.56 -4.35 10.51
N LEU A 464 16.92 -4.34 11.80
CA LEU A 464 18.26 -3.93 12.25
C LEU A 464 19.35 -4.87 11.73
N GLU A 465 19.04 -6.16 11.67
CA GLU A 465 19.94 -7.20 11.18
C GLU A 465 20.02 -7.24 9.64
N ARG A 466 19.13 -6.51 8.95
CA ARG A 466 19.04 -6.46 7.48
C ARG A 466 19.80 -5.27 6.86
N ILE A 467 20.39 -4.39 7.67
CA ILE A 467 21.15 -3.24 7.19
C ILE A 467 22.45 -3.72 6.53
N ARG A 468 22.57 -3.51 5.22
CA ARG A 468 23.75 -3.89 4.43
C ARG A 468 24.43 -2.65 3.88
N LYS A 469 25.76 -2.57 3.98
CA LYS A 469 26.52 -1.51 3.33
C LYS A 469 26.52 -1.74 1.82
N VAL A 470 26.24 -0.69 1.05
CA VAL A 470 26.33 -0.72 -0.41
C VAL A 470 27.77 -0.39 -0.79
N GLU A 471 28.44 -1.35 -1.43
CA GLU A 471 29.80 -1.16 -1.92
C GLU A 471 29.78 -0.30 -3.18
N ILE A 472 30.74 0.63 -3.26
CA ILE A 472 30.98 1.38 -4.50
C ILE A 472 31.55 0.36 -5.50
N PRO A 473 30.94 0.13 -6.67
CA PRO A 473 31.57 -0.69 -7.69
C PRO A 473 32.90 -0.03 -8.08
N SER A 474 33.99 -0.76 -7.83
CA SER A 474 35.39 -0.35 -8.06
C SER A 474 35.68 -0.01 -9.52
#